data_AF-A0A955I3W1-F1
#
_entry.id   AF-A0A955I3W1-F1
#
_cell.length_a   1.000
_cell.length_b   1.000
_cell.length_c   1.000
_cell.angle_alpha   90.00
_cell.angle_beta   90.00
_cell.angle_gamma   90.00
#
_symmetry.space_group_name_H-M   'P 1'
#
loop_
_entity.id
_entity.type
_entity.pdbx_description
1 polymer ?
#
loop_
_entity_poly.entity_id
_entity_poly.type
_entity_poly.pdbx_seq_one_letter_code
_entity_poly.pdbx_strand_id
1 'polypeptide(L)'
;MGESLQKELQQLPIDRARIKQFLTLIRDLPESDILERKILSTLSKAYYTTNTKGHFGLALPHYIHFTSPIRRYPDLLAHRIIKEYLHKKKKKSSQ
;
A
#
# COMPACT_ATOMS: atom_id res chain seq x y z
N MET A 1 8.83 -31.41 -10.42
CA MET A 1 7.87 -30.30 -10.25
C MET A 1 8.24 -29.35 -9.11
N GLY A 2 8.84 -29.82 -8.01
CA GLY A 2 9.27 -28.93 -6.91
C GLY A 2 10.50 -28.06 -7.22
N GLU A 3 11.48 -28.59 -7.95
CA GLU A 3 12.73 -27.84 -8.27
C GLU A 3 12.54 -26.74 -9.32
N SER A 4 11.56 -26.88 -10.22
CA SER A 4 11.23 -25.87 -11.23
C SER A 4 10.60 -24.63 -10.61
N LEU A 5 9.71 -24.81 -9.62
CA LEU A 5 9.07 -23.73 -8.87
C LEU A 5 10.05 -22.99 -7.96
N GLN A 6 11.02 -23.69 -7.38
CA GLN A 6 12.07 -23.08 -6.56
C GLN A 6 12.94 -22.10 -7.37
N LYS A 7 13.28 -22.47 -8.61
CA LYS A 7 14.05 -21.61 -9.53
C LYS A 7 13.24 -20.40 -10.02
N GLU A 8 11.96 -20.57 -10.34
CA GLU A 8 11.07 -19.46 -10.76
C GLU A 8 10.85 -18.44 -9.63
N LEU A 9 10.71 -18.92 -8.39
CA LEU A 9 10.58 -18.02 -7.26
C LEU A 9 11.91 -17.26 -7.05
N GLN A 10 13.07 -17.89 -7.04
CA GLN A 10 14.35 -17.21 -6.77
C GLN A 10 14.68 -16.03 -7.70
N GLN A 11 14.18 -16.00 -8.94
CA GLN A 11 14.53 -14.98 -9.94
C GLN A 11 13.59 -13.76 -9.99
N LEU A 12 12.41 -13.82 -9.35
CA LEU A 12 11.47 -12.71 -9.36
C LEU A 12 11.86 -11.65 -8.31
N PRO A 13 11.84 -10.34 -8.61
CA PRO A 13 11.94 -9.32 -7.57
C PRO A 13 10.85 -9.54 -6.51
N ILE A 14 11.15 -9.26 -5.24
CA ILE A 14 10.13 -9.34 -4.18
C ILE A 14 9.09 -8.25 -4.45
N ASP A 15 8.05 -8.63 -5.18
CA ASP A 15 6.95 -7.77 -5.59
C ASP A 15 5.61 -8.39 -5.15
N ARG A 16 4.57 -7.56 -5.16
CA ARG A 16 3.19 -7.92 -4.78
C ARG A 16 2.69 -9.16 -5.49
N ALA A 17 2.97 -9.28 -6.79
CA ALA A 17 2.55 -10.42 -7.59
C ALA A 17 3.11 -11.74 -7.06
N ARG A 18 4.39 -11.75 -6.67
CA ARG A 18 5.08 -12.91 -6.11
C ARG A 18 4.50 -13.33 -4.76
N ILE A 19 4.23 -12.36 -3.88
CA ILE A 19 3.59 -12.63 -2.58
C ILE A 19 2.17 -13.17 -2.79
N LYS A 20 1.39 -12.60 -3.73
CA LYS A 20 0.05 -13.09 -4.05
C LYS A 20 0.06 -14.53 -4.59
N GLN A 21 1.00 -14.85 -5.47
CA GLN A 21 1.20 -16.20 -5.99
C GLN A 21 1.55 -17.16 -4.86
N PHE A 22 2.51 -16.79 -4.00
CA PHE A 22 2.90 -17.61 -2.86
C PHE A 22 1.72 -17.89 -1.91
N LEU A 23 0.94 -16.87 -1.56
CA LEU A 23 -0.28 -17.02 -0.75
C LEU A 23 -1.31 -17.96 -1.38
N THR A 24 -1.38 -17.97 -2.72
CA THR A 24 -2.29 -18.89 -3.44
C THR A 24 -1.80 -20.33 -3.36
N LEU A 25 -0.47 -20.56 -3.43
CA LEU A 25 0.13 -21.89 -3.36
C LEU A 25 -0.01 -22.54 -1.98
N ILE A 26 0.08 -21.75 -0.91
CA ILE A 26 0.02 -22.27 0.46
C ILE A 26 -1.41 -22.41 1.00
N ARG A 27 -2.43 -22.01 0.24
CA ARG A 27 -3.82 -21.89 0.72
C ARG A 27 -4.41 -23.21 1.23
N ASP A 28 -4.03 -24.32 0.61
CA ASP A 28 -4.59 -25.64 0.92
C ASP A 28 -3.73 -26.42 1.94
N LEU A 29 -2.66 -25.83 2.46
CA LEU A 29 -1.81 -26.45 3.49
C LEU A 29 -2.44 -26.29 4.88
N PRO A 30 -2.31 -27.30 5.77
CA PRO A 30 -2.80 -27.19 7.14
C PRO A 30 -2.09 -26.10 7.95
N GLU A 31 -0.87 -25.71 7.56
CA GLU A 31 -0.08 -24.65 8.22
C GLU A 31 -0.22 -23.26 7.56
N SER A 32 -1.18 -23.07 6.65
CA SER A 32 -1.38 -21.81 5.90
C SER A 32 -1.37 -20.58 6.82
N ASP A 33 -2.11 -20.63 7.93
CA ASP A 33 -2.27 -19.53 8.88
C ASP A 33 -0.94 -19.06 9.51
N ILE A 34 -0.05 -20.00 9.80
CA ILE A 34 1.26 -19.71 10.42
C ILE A 34 2.15 -19.02 9.39
N LEU A 35 2.15 -19.54 8.15
CA LEU A 35 2.92 -18.98 7.05
C LEU A 35 2.43 -17.58 6.68
N GLU A 36 1.11 -17.36 6.58
CA GLU A 36 0.53 -16.05 6.30
C GLU A 36 0.92 -15.02 7.36
N ARG A 37 0.80 -15.35 8.65
CA ARG A 37 1.23 -14.46 9.74
C ARG A 37 2.71 -14.13 9.67
N LYS A 38 3.54 -15.13 9.35
CA LYS A 38 4.98 -14.93 9.22
C LYS A 38 5.29 -13.96 8.07
N ILE A 39 4.65 -14.12 6.91
CA ILE A 39 4.81 -13.18 5.78
C ILE A 39 4.38 -11.77 6.17
N LEU A 40 3.20 -11.61 6.77
CA LEU A 40 2.71 -10.30 7.19
C LEU A 40 3.69 -9.60 8.15
N SER A 41 4.35 -10.35 9.03
CA SER A 41 5.35 -9.79 9.96
C SER A 41 6.63 -9.32 9.28
N THR A 42 6.95 -9.83 8.08
CA THR A 42 8.12 -9.38 7.30
C THR A 42 7.86 -8.11 6.49
N LEU A 43 6.58 -7.74 6.30
CA LEU A 43 6.21 -6.53 5.58
C LEU A 43 6.46 -5.28 6.44
N SER A 44 6.98 -4.24 5.79
CA SER A 44 7.18 -2.93 6.40
C SER A 44 5.84 -2.32 6.84
N LYS A 45 5.84 -1.70 8.03
CA LYS A 45 4.67 -0.94 8.53
C LYS A 45 4.39 0.27 7.65
N ALA A 46 3.12 0.56 7.42
CA ALA A 46 2.71 1.80 6.75
C ALA A 46 2.99 3.01 7.66
N TYR A 47 3.46 4.12 7.07
CA TYR A 47 3.74 5.36 7.77
C TYR A 47 3.39 6.57 6.89
N TYR A 48 3.22 7.73 7.53
CA TYR A 48 2.96 8.97 6.82
C TYR A 48 4.26 9.56 6.27
N THR A 49 4.27 9.95 5.00
CA THR A 49 5.40 10.62 4.36
C THR A 49 4.89 11.64 3.35
N THR A 50 5.68 12.66 3.07
CA THR A 50 5.43 13.66 2.03
C THR A 50 5.79 13.13 0.64
N ASN A 51 6.59 12.06 0.55
CA ASN A 51 6.99 11.47 -0.73
C ASN A 51 5.97 10.41 -1.20
N THR A 52 5.55 10.49 -2.45
CA THR A 52 4.59 9.56 -3.06
C THR A 52 5.27 8.25 -3.45
N LYS A 53 5.37 7.30 -2.51
CA LYS A 53 5.95 5.97 -2.74
C LYS A 53 4.92 4.86 -3.02
N GLY A 54 3.63 5.21 -3.07
CA GLY A 54 2.52 4.26 -3.17
C GLY A 54 2.29 3.44 -1.91
N HIS A 55 1.18 2.70 -1.89
CA HIS A 55 0.78 1.83 -0.78
C HIS A 55 0.85 0.37 -1.22
N PHE A 56 1.89 -0.34 -0.78
CA PHE A 56 2.13 -1.74 -1.13
C PHE A 56 0.90 -2.62 -0.86
N GLY A 57 0.43 -2.66 0.39
CA GLY A 57 -0.67 -3.53 0.80
C GLY A 57 -2.04 -3.20 0.19
N LEU A 58 -2.23 -2.03 -0.42
CA LEU A 58 -3.50 -1.64 -1.06
C LEU A 58 -3.44 -1.72 -2.58
N ALA A 59 -2.30 -2.13 -3.16
CA ALA A 59 -2.09 -2.11 -4.60
C ALA A 59 -2.23 -0.72 -5.26
N LEU A 60 -2.11 0.39 -4.51
CA LEU A 60 -2.34 1.75 -5.03
C LEU A 60 -1.03 2.55 -5.23
N PRO A 61 -0.84 3.22 -6.38
CA PRO A 61 0.35 4.07 -6.62
C PRO A 61 0.28 5.41 -5.87
N HIS A 62 -0.93 5.93 -5.63
CA HIS A 62 -1.16 7.15 -4.87
C HIS A 62 -2.24 6.89 -3.84
N TYR A 63 -1.91 7.07 -2.57
CA TYR A 63 -2.84 6.88 -1.47
C TYR A 63 -2.53 7.87 -0.35
N ILE A 64 -3.58 8.51 0.16
CA ILE A 64 -3.53 9.40 1.31
C ILE A 64 -4.73 9.13 2.20
N HIS A 65 -4.60 9.41 3.49
CA HIS A 65 -5.75 9.46 4.38
C HIS A 65 -6.43 10.82 4.30
N PHE A 66 -7.76 10.81 4.20
CA PHE A 66 -8.56 12.03 4.05
C PHE A 66 -9.87 11.99 4.85
N THR A 67 -10.38 10.81 5.18
CA THR A 67 -11.76 10.61 5.68
C THR A 67 -11.94 10.79 7.18
N SER A 68 -10.90 11.10 7.96
CA SER A 68 -11.02 11.23 9.43
C SER A 68 -10.24 12.43 10.00
N PRO A 69 -10.49 13.67 9.54
CA PRO A 69 -9.76 14.87 9.95
C PRO A 69 -9.92 15.22 11.44
N ILE A 70 -10.98 14.75 12.11
CA ILE A 70 -11.20 15.00 13.54
C ILE A 70 -10.19 14.24 14.41
N ARG A 71 -9.70 13.08 13.95
CA ARG A 71 -8.89 12.15 14.76
C ARG A 71 -7.56 11.73 14.12
N ARG A 72 -7.23 12.28 12.94
CA ARG A 72 -5.96 12.04 12.24
C ARG A 72 -5.40 13.36 11.72
N TYR A 73 -4.27 13.80 12.26
CA TYR A 73 -3.64 15.06 11.86
C TYR A 73 -3.24 15.13 10.37
N PRO A 74 -2.74 14.05 9.74
CA PRO A 74 -2.46 14.06 8.29
C PRO A 74 -3.70 14.35 7.43
N ASP A 75 -4.87 13.83 7.79
CA ASP A 75 -6.13 14.13 7.11
C ASP A 75 -6.48 15.62 7.24
N LEU A 76 -6.29 16.21 8.43
CA LEU A 76 -6.52 17.65 8.63
C LEU A 76 -5.65 18.51 7.70
N LEU A 77 -4.38 18.14 7.52
CA LEU A 77 -3.49 18.80 6.57
C LEU A 77 -3.97 18.66 5.13
N ALA A 78 -4.38 17.46 4.71
CA ALA A 78 -4.94 17.23 3.38
C ALA A 78 -6.17 18.11 3.12
N HIS A 79 -7.10 18.20 4.10
CA HIS A 79 -8.26 19.09 4.03
C HIS A 79 -7.87 20.56 3.85
N ARG A 80 -6.85 21.03 4.58
CA ARG A 80 -6.35 22.42 4.47
C ARG A 80 -5.76 22.71 3.09
N ILE A 81 -4.91 21.81 2.58
CA ILE A 81 -4.27 21.93 1.26
C ILE A 81 -5.32 21.98 0.15
N ILE A 82 -6.32 21.07 0.20
CA ILE A 82 -7.39 21.03 -0.79
C ILE A 82 -8.22 22.33 -0.77
N LYS A 83 -8.58 22.82 0.43
CA LYS A 83 -9.31 24.10 0.56
C LYS A 83 -8.50 25.26 -0.03
N GLU A 84 -7.22 25.37 0.31
CA GLU A 84 -6.33 26.42 -0.22
C GLU A 84 -6.26 26.37 -1.75
N TYR A 85 -6.09 25.17 -2.32
CA TYR A 85 -6.04 24.97 -3.77
C TYR A 85 -7.34 25.43 -4.46
N LEU A 86 -8.50 25.06 -3.89
CA LEU A 86 -9.80 25.46 -4.42
C LEU A 86 -10.03 26.98 -4.34
N HIS A 87 -9.63 27.63 -3.24
CA HIS A 87 -9.73 29.08 -3.10
C HIS A 87 -8.78 29.84 -4.04
N LYS A 88 -7.55 29.36 -4.23
CA LYS A 88 -6.62 29.93 -5.22
C LYS A 88 -7.16 29.80 -6.64
N LYS A 89 -7.78 28.67 -6.98
CA LYS A 89 -8.40 28.46 -8.30
C LYS A 89 -9.54 29.46 -8.56
N LYS A 90 -10.40 29.72 -7.57
CA LYS A 90 -11.48 30.72 -7.69
C LYS A 90 -10.97 32.15 -7.94
N LYS A 91 -9.85 32.54 -7.31
CA LYS A 91 -9.27 33.88 -7.54
C LYS A 91 -8.74 34.08 -8.96
N LYS A 92 -8.23 33.02 -9.60
CA LYS A 92 -7.72 33.07 -10.98
C LYS A 92 -8.81 33.08 -12.05
N SER A 93 -10.03 32.64 -11.75
CA SER A 93 -11.14 32.63 -12.71
C SER A 93 -12.00 33.91 -12.70
N SER A 94 -11.78 34.79 -11.73
CA SER A 94 -12.46 36.10 -11.61
C SER A 94 -11.51 37.28 -11.86
N GLN A 95 -10.39 37.02 -12.54
CA GLN A 95 -9.49 38.01 -13.12
C GLN A 95 -9.44 37.80 -14.63
#